data_AF-A0A7X8B496-F1
#
_entry.id   AF-A0A7X8B496-F1
#
_cell.length_a   1.000
_cell.length_b   1.000
_cell.length_c   1.000
_cell.angle_alpha   90.00
_cell.angle_beta   90.00
_cell.angle_gamma   90.00
#
_symmetry.space_group_name_H-M   'P 1'
#
loop_
_entity.id
_entity.type
_entity.pdbx_description
1 polymer ?
#
loop_
_entity_poly.entity_id
_entity_poly.type
_entity_poly.pdbx_seq_one_letter_code
_entity_poly.pdbx_strand_id
1 'polypeptide(L)'
;MRKCLFWLSLCVAAMMSVSPAWAVVPDTSVVPPELERWKPWVLFGHEERFCPSRFDDYETPQCRWPSTLSLHLDGSGGSFAQEWTLYVKSWVELPGGAAQWPRDVTVDGQSVPVIFHKESPAVFLEPGKHRIEGAFSWQELPDTLPVPPSSGLVALSVGGKQVTHPSFSQNGRLRLQKEAGELQEADRLDVRVFRLVDDAVPMQITTLLKVTVSGRSREIRMGGVLLEDSIPMRMESPIPTCLDASGDLLLQARPAKFHVTIVSRIDGPVERIGPATAPFGPEIWAFQARTSLRLVQVEGVTPIDPKQTEIPLEWASLSTYTVQRGSVMTLKVLQRGDPDPVPDRVNLKREWWLDFDGRGFTVRDQIDGILSSQWALVMNPPVRLGRVSVDGAEQLITAHGPEKKAGVELRRGEVHLVAESRCEAERGTLPTVGWNHDFQSLSGILNLPPGWRLFWVGGVDVVPGSWFDRWTLLDLFLVFVISLAVTKLWNRRLGFLALGALGLIYHEPDAPQQVWLHLLAAVALLRVLPEGRIRRLVSLYRWGAVVGLVVFAIPFMVQQVRVGIYPQLENVYESPGRGVGPYWA
;
A
#
# COMPACT_ATOMS: atom_id res chain seq x y z
N MET A 1 -25.64 -43.32 1.48
CA MET A 1 -24.90 -42.08 1.84
C MET A 1 -24.53 -41.19 0.65
N ARG A 2 -24.26 -41.70 -0.57
CA ARG A 2 -23.95 -40.85 -1.74
C ARG A 2 -25.11 -40.00 -2.30
N LYS A 3 -26.38 -40.36 -2.03
CA LYS A 3 -27.56 -39.60 -2.50
C LYS A 3 -27.96 -38.44 -1.58
N CYS A 4 -27.60 -38.46 -0.29
CA CYS A 4 -27.80 -37.34 0.63
C CYS A 4 -26.80 -36.20 0.40
N LEU A 5 -25.55 -36.52 0.03
CA LEU A 5 -24.53 -35.49 -0.26
C LEU A 5 -24.87 -34.66 -1.51
N PHE A 6 -25.52 -35.27 -2.50
CA PHE A 6 -25.88 -34.59 -3.75
C PHE A 6 -27.05 -33.60 -3.58
N TRP A 7 -27.96 -33.88 -2.63
CA TRP A 7 -29.03 -32.95 -2.26
C TRP A 7 -28.54 -31.85 -1.30
N LEU A 8 -27.55 -32.15 -0.44
CA LEU A 8 -26.89 -31.12 0.38
C LEU A 8 -26.07 -30.14 -0.48
N SER A 9 -25.40 -30.61 -1.54
CA SER A 9 -24.67 -29.72 -2.46
C SER A 9 -25.58 -28.87 -3.33
N LEU A 10 -26.79 -29.35 -3.67
CA LEU A 10 -27.76 -28.58 -4.46
C LEU A 10 -28.46 -27.50 -3.61
N CYS A 11 -28.69 -27.73 -2.32
CA CYS A 11 -29.23 -26.70 -1.42
C CYS A 11 -28.18 -25.63 -1.05
N VAL A 12 -26.89 -25.98 -0.95
CA VAL A 12 -25.82 -24.98 -0.70
C VAL A 12 -25.50 -24.17 -1.96
N ALA A 13 -25.61 -24.76 -3.16
CA ALA A 13 -25.42 -24.04 -4.43
C ALA A 13 -26.62 -23.13 -4.79
N ALA A 14 -27.82 -23.40 -4.27
CA ALA A 14 -29.00 -22.55 -4.47
C ALA A 14 -29.09 -21.37 -3.48
N MET A 15 -28.30 -21.34 -2.40
CA MET A 15 -28.20 -20.21 -1.46
C MET A 15 -27.11 -19.18 -1.82
N MET A 16 -26.36 -19.39 -2.90
CA MET A 16 -25.45 -18.37 -3.47
C MET A 16 -26.15 -17.56 -4.57
N SER A 17 -27.42 -17.24 -4.37
CA SER A 17 -28.17 -16.31 -5.20
C SER A 17 -27.67 -14.90 -4.92
N VAL A 18 -27.02 -14.31 -5.92
CA VAL A 18 -27.08 -12.88 -6.29
C VAL A 18 -27.27 -11.95 -5.09
N SER A 19 -26.17 -11.51 -4.47
CA SER A 19 -26.19 -10.22 -3.76
C SER A 19 -26.14 -9.14 -4.84
N PRO A 20 -27.21 -8.37 -5.08
CA PRO A 20 -27.03 -7.13 -5.82
C PRO A 20 -26.13 -6.25 -4.95
N ALA A 21 -25.01 -5.81 -5.50
CA ALA A 21 -24.27 -4.70 -4.94
C ALA A 21 -25.14 -3.45 -5.10
N TRP A 22 -26.09 -3.28 -4.18
CA TRP A 22 -26.71 -1.99 -3.97
C TRP A 22 -25.63 -1.07 -3.43
N ALA A 23 -25.40 0.02 -4.15
CA ALA A 23 -24.63 1.15 -3.66
C ALA A 23 -25.12 1.46 -2.24
N VAL A 24 -24.19 1.48 -1.29
CA VAL A 24 -24.47 1.76 0.11
C VAL A 24 -24.98 3.20 0.18
N VAL A 25 -26.30 3.34 0.21
CA VAL A 25 -26.95 4.46 0.89
C VAL A 25 -26.35 4.47 2.29
N PRO A 26 -25.87 5.62 2.84
CA PRO A 26 -25.29 5.66 4.17
C PRO A 26 -26.22 4.93 5.13
N ASP A 27 -25.71 3.82 5.64
CA ASP A 27 -26.56 2.82 6.23
C ASP A 27 -26.96 3.27 7.63
N THR A 28 -28.07 3.99 7.71
CA THR A 28 -28.69 4.28 9.02
C THR A 28 -29.18 3.02 9.72
N SER A 29 -29.16 1.85 9.04
CA SER A 29 -29.40 0.51 9.61
C SER A 29 -28.24 -0.02 10.45
N VAL A 30 -27.07 0.65 10.47
CA VAL A 30 -25.86 0.23 11.21
C VAL A 30 -25.52 1.25 12.31
N VAL A 31 -26.52 1.92 12.87
CA VAL A 31 -26.35 2.63 14.14
C VAL A 31 -26.72 1.66 15.26
N PRO A 32 -25.77 1.31 16.16
CA PRO A 32 -26.09 0.53 17.35
C PRO A 32 -27.26 1.17 18.11
N PRO A 33 -28.24 0.41 18.62
CA PRO A 33 -29.44 0.97 19.27
C PRO A 33 -29.13 1.98 20.40
N GLU A 34 -28.00 1.80 21.09
CA GLU A 34 -27.51 2.68 22.16
C GLU A 34 -27.12 4.08 21.64
N LEU A 35 -26.75 4.16 20.36
CA LEU A 35 -26.30 5.37 19.68
C LEU A 35 -27.42 6.11 18.94
N GLU A 36 -28.57 5.47 18.67
CA GLU A 36 -29.66 6.06 17.89
C GLU A 36 -30.18 7.37 18.52
N ARG A 37 -30.22 7.45 19.86
CA ARG A 37 -30.65 8.66 20.58
C ARG A 37 -29.73 9.87 20.38
N TRP A 38 -28.48 9.65 19.98
CA TRP A 38 -27.48 10.72 19.78
C TRP A 38 -27.47 11.25 18.35
N LYS A 39 -28.12 10.56 17.41
CA LYS A 39 -28.17 10.93 15.98
C LYS A 39 -28.62 12.38 15.74
N PRO A 40 -29.67 12.92 16.40
CA PRO A 40 -30.03 14.33 16.25
C PRO A 40 -28.97 15.31 16.77
N TRP A 41 -28.22 14.92 17.80
CA TRP A 41 -27.17 15.77 18.39
C TRP A 41 -25.90 15.77 17.53
N VAL A 42 -25.47 14.60 17.02
CA VAL A 42 -24.30 14.46 16.15
C VAL A 42 -24.50 15.19 14.82
N LEU A 43 -25.72 15.14 14.28
CA LEU A 43 -26.07 15.76 12.99
C LEU A 43 -26.67 17.16 13.14
N PHE A 44 -26.57 17.77 14.32
CA PHE A 44 -26.99 19.15 14.53
C PHE A 44 -26.16 20.10 13.66
N GLY A 45 -26.83 20.89 12.80
CA GLY A 45 -26.18 21.76 11.82
C GLY A 45 -25.68 21.04 10.55
N HIS A 46 -25.96 19.73 10.43
CA HIS A 46 -25.67 18.90 9.27
C HIS A 46 -26.91 18.11 8.81
N GLU A 47 -28.10 18.71 8.96
CA GLU A 47 -29.37 18.05 8.69
C GLU A 47 -29.48 17.59 7.23
N GLU A 48 -28.77 18.24 6.30
CA GLU A 48 -28.70 17.84 4.89
C GLU A 48 -28.18 16.42 4.67
N ARG A 49 -27.45 15.84 5.64
CA ARG A 49 -26.99 14.45 5.61
C ARG A 49 -28.15 13.44 5.67
N PHE A 50 -29.35 13.88 6.06
CA PHE A 50 -30.57 13.05 6.01
C PHE A 50 -31.24 13.02 4.63
N CYS A 51 -30.81 13.88 3.72
CA CYS A 51 -31.43 13.99 2.41
C CYS A 51 -30.90 12.89 1.46
N PRO A 52 -31.74 12.41 0.53
CA PRO A 52 -31.25 11.56 -0.55
C PRO A 52 -30.12 12.26 -1.31
N SER A 53 -28.99 11.58 -1.49
CA SER A 53 -27.90 12.08 -2.33
C SER A 53 -28.15 11.77 -3.79
N ARG A 54 -27.45 12.49 -4.68
CA ARG A 54 -27.42 12.13 -6.09
C ARG A 54 -26.73 10.77 -6.24
N PHE A 55 -27.18 9.94 -7.19
CA PHE A 55 -26.69 8.56 -7.34
C PHE A 55 -25.20 8.49 -7.71
N ASP A 56 -24.67 9.55 -8.33
CA ASP A 56 -23.30 9.70 -8.84
C ASP A 56 -22.44 10.65 -7.99
N ASP A 57 -23.03 11.27 -6.97
CA ASP A 57 -22.35 12.20 -6.08
C ASP A 57 -22.99 12.20 -4.69
N TYR A 58 -22.41 11.41 -3.80
CA TYR A 58 -22.89 11.23 -2.43
C TYR A 58 -22.63 12.45 -1.53
N GLU A 59 -21.71 13.34 -1.93
CA GLU A 59 -21.38 14.56 -1.18
C GLU A 59 -22.37 15.71 -1.46
N THR A 60 -23.22 15.56 -2.47
CA THR A 60 -24.23 16.57 -2.84
C THR A 60 -25.65 16.10 -2.49
N PRO A 61 -26.12 16.34 -1.25
CA PRO A 61 -27.47 15.96 -0.82
C PRO A 61 -28.56 16.78 -1.52
N GLN A 62 -29.58 16.10 -2.03
CA GLN A 62 -30.76 16.71 -2.65
C GLN A 62 -31.92 16.77 -1.65
N CYS A 63 -31.99 17.86 -0.90
CA CYS A 63 -32.98 18.04 0.16
C CYS A 63 -34.34 18.57 -0.30
N ARG A 64 -34.42 19.08 -1.53
CA ARG A 64 -35.58 19.78 -2.07
C ARG A 64 -35.95 19.18 -3.42
N TRP A 65 -37.19 18.73 -3.54
CA TRP A 65 -37.68 18.05 -4.72
C TRP A 65 -38.95 18.74 -5.23
N PRO A 66 -38.82 19.62 -6.24
CA PRO A 66 -39.96 20.21 -6.91
C PRO A 66 -40.63 19.23 -7.86
N SER A 67 -41.95 19.28 -7.94
CA SER A 67 -42.73 18.71 -9.03
C SER A 67 -42.82 19.69 -10.21
N THR A 68 -43.60 19.34 -11.24
CA THR A 68 -43.87 20.21 -12.38
C THR A 68 -44.47 21.54 -11.93
N LEU A 69 -43.83 22.64 -12.31
CA LEU A 69 -44.38 23.97 -12.12
C LEU A 69 -45.47 24.23 -13.16
N SER A 70 -46.71 24.44 -12.70
CA SER A 70 -47.84 24.79 -13.56
C SER A 70 -48.02 26.29 -13.58
N LEU A 71 -48.03 26.90 -14.76
CA LEU A 71 -48.21 28.34 -14.98
C LEU A 71 -49.39 28.60 -15.90
N HIS A 72 -50.38 29.34 -15.41
CA HIS A 72 -51.54 29.79 -16.18
C HIS A 72 -51.54 31.32 -16.23
N LEU A 73 -51.08 31.89 -17.34
CA LEU A 73 -50.81 33.32 -17.49
C LEU A 73 -51.73 33.96 -18.53
N ASP A 74 -52.01 35.26 -18.38
CA ASP A 74 -52.73 36.09 -19.33
C ASP A 74 -52.20 37.53 -19.38
N GLY A 75 -52.86 38.41 -20.13
CA GLY A 75 -52.45 39.81 -20.30
C GLY A 75 -52.44 40.65 -19.01
N SER A 76 -53.16 40.23 -17.98
CA SER A 76 -53.38 40.97 -16.73
C SER A 76 -52.82 40.30 -15.47
N GLY A 77 -52.45 39.03 -15.56
CA GLY A 77 -51.88 38.30 -14.44
C GLY A 77 -51.70 36.81 -14.74
N GLY A 78 -51.75 36.02 -13.69
CA GLY A 78 -51.76 34.56 -13.81
C GLY A 78 -51.72 33.86 -12.47
N SER A 79 -51.72 32.53 -12.50
CA SER A 79 -51.54 31.69 -11.32
C SER A 79 -50.39 30.70 -11.53
N PHE A 80 -49.79 30.30 -10.42
CA PHE A 80 -48.82 29.23 -10.38
C PHE A 80 -49.19 28.22 -9.30
N ALA A 81 -48.84 26.96 -9.56
CA ALA A 81 -48.96 25.88 -8.59
C ALA A 81 -47.78 24.93 -8.74
N GLN A 82 -47.23 24.48 -7.61
CA GLN A 82 -46.14 23.51 -7.57
C GLN A 82 -46.18 22.72 -6.27
N GLU A 83 -45.91 21.41 -6.35
CA GLU A 83 -45.72 20.57 -5.18
C GLU A 83 -44.23 20.44 -4.88
N TRP A 84 -43.89 20.41 -3.59
CA TRP A 84 -42.53 20.30 -3.10
C TRP A 84 -42.44 19.19 -2.05
N THR A 85 -41.39 18.38 -2.13
CA THR A 85 -41.00 17.47 -1.04
C THR A 85 -39.71 17.97 -0.41
N LEU A 86 -39.74 18.20 0.90
CA LEU A 86 -38.63 18.72 1.70
C LEU A 86 -38.23 17.69 2.76
N TYR A 87 -36.93 17.43 2.88
CA TYR A 87 -36.38 16.54 3.91
C TYR A 87 -35.83 17.29 5.13
N VAL A 88 -35.52 18.57 4.96
CA VAL A 88 -35.03 19.47 6.01
C VAL A 88 -35.75 20.81 5.90
N LYS A 89 -35.71 21.59 6.98
CA LYS A 89 -36.21 22.98 6.96
C LYS A 89 -35.45 23.76 5.89
N SER A 90 -36.16 24.39 4.97
CA SER A 90 -35.49 25.05 3.84
C SER A 90 -36.28 26.20 3.25
N TRP A 91 -35.56 27.09 2.58
CA TRP A 91 -36.14 28.10 1.71
C TRP A 91 -36.51 27.47 0.37
N VAL A 92 -37.77 27.64 -0.01
CA VAL A 92 -38.30 27.26 -1.33
C VAL A 92 -38.52 28.52 -2.16
N GLU A 93 -37.82 28.58 -3.29
CA GLU A 93 -37.91 29.68 -4.24
C GLU A 93 -39.19 29.54 -5.07
N LEU A 94 -39.88 30.66 -5.26
CA LEU A 94 -41.12 30.77 -6.02
C LEU A 94 -40.84 31.36 -7.42
N PRO A 95 -41.67 31.06 -8.43
CA PRO A 95 -41.64 31.81 -9.67
C PRO A 95 -41.94 33.29 -9.44
N GLY A 96 -41.30 34.16 -10.24
CA GLY A 96 -41.40 35.61 -10.12
C GLY A 96 -40.12 36.28 -9.65
N GLY A 97 -40.17 37.60 -9.51
CA GLY A 97 -39.03 38.42 -9.11
C GLY A 97 -39.49 39.75 -8.54
N ALA A 98 -38.55 40.66 -8.25
CA ALA A 98 -38.89 41.97 -7.67
C ALA A 98 -39.95 42.76 -8.49
N ALA A 99 -39.92 42.63 -9.82
CA ALA A 99 -40.90 43.27 -10.71
C ALA A 99 -42.21 42.47 -10.88
N GLN A 100 -42.14 41.13 -10.81
CA GLN A 100 -43.29 40.22 -10.92
C GLN A 100 -43.46 39.47 -9.59
N TRP A 101 -43.82 40.22 -8.54
CA TRP A 101 -43.91 39.66 -7.20
C TRP A 101 -45.12 38.71 -7.08
N PRO A 102 -44.96 37.46 -6.60
CA PRO A 102 -46.07 36.56 -6.37
C PRO A 102 -46.95 37.06 -5.20
N ARG A 103 -48.26 37.04 -5.41
CA ARG A 103 -49.30 37.49 -4.46
C ARG A 103 -50.19 36.33 -4.07
N ASP A 104 -50.94 36.51 -2.99
CA ASP A 104 -51.91 35.53 -2.48
C ASP A 104 -51.33 34.12 -2.34
N VAL A 105 -50.07 34.06 -1.89
CA VAL A 105 -49.35 32.79 -1.79
C VAL A 105 -49.88 31.97 -0.63
N THR A 106 -50.26 30.74 -0.93
CA THR A 106 -50.70 29.75 0.04
C THR A 106 -49.83 28.51 0.00
N VAL A 107 -49.57 27.94 1.17
CA VAL A 107 -48.94 26.63 1.35
C VAL A 107 -49.98 25.73 2.00
N ASP A 108 -50.33 24.63 1.35
CA ASP A 108 -51.35 23.68 1.80
C ASP A 108 -52.69 24.36 2.15
N GLY A 109 -53.05 25.40 1.38
CA GLY A 109 -54.26 26.20 1.55
C GLY A 109 -54.18 27.28 2.63
N GLN A 110 -53.07 27.42 3.36
CA GLN A 110 -52.87 28.48 4.35
C GLN A 110 -52.02 29.62 3.79
N SER A 111 -52.44 30.86 4.00
CA SER A 111 -51.68 32.03 3.52
C SER A 111 -50.35 32.18 4.28
N VAL A 112 -49.26 32.36 3.53
CA VAL A 112 -47.91 32.48 4.09
C VAL A 112 -47.22 33.76 3.62
N PRO A 113 -46.33 34.35 4.44
CA PRO A 113 -45.53 35.48 4.02
C PRO A 113 -44.48 35.04 3.01
N VAL A 114 -44.42 35.75 1.88
CA VAL A 114 -43.32 35.63 0.91
C VAL A 114 -42.26 36.66 1.26
N ILE A 115 -40.99 36.24 1.31
CA ILE A 115 -39.87 37.14 1.52
C ILE A 115 -38.91 37.11 0.34
N PHE A 116 -38.05 38.13 0.25
CA PHE A 116 -36.98 38.15 -0.73
C PHE A 116 -35.74 37.46 -0.16
N HIS A 117 -35.39 36.29 -0.70
CA HIS A 117 -34.26 35.49 -0.25
C HIS A 117 -33.37 35.13 -1.44
N LYS A 118 -32.07 35.47 -1.38
CA LYS A 118 -31.09 35.20 -2.45
C LYS A 118 -31.60 35.61 -3.85
N GLU A 119 -32.08 36.85 -3.95
CA GLU A 119 -32.57 37.48 -5.20
C GLU A 119 -33.90 36.93 -5.77
N SER A 120 -34.56 36.02 -5.06
CA SER A 120 -35.82 35.39 -5.48
C SER A 120 -36.90 35.52 -4.39
N PRO A 121 -38.20 35.59 -4.76
CA PRO A 121 -39.29 35.43 -3.80
C PRO A 121 -39.27 33.99 -3.25
N ALA A 122 -39.37 33.83 -1.93
CA ALA A 122 -39.26 32.53 -1.28
C ALA A 122 -40.15 32.42 -0.04
N VAL A 123 -40.47 31.18 0.32
CA VAL A 123 -41.15 30.80 1.56
C VAL A 123 -40.30 29.82 2.34
N PHE A 124 -40.34 29.91 3.67
CA PHE A 124 -39.64 28.97 4.55
C PHE A 124 -40.57 27.86 4.98
N LEU A 125 -40.19 26.62 4.73
CA LEU A 125 -41.03 25.45 4.94
C LEU A 125 -40.33 24.42 5.82
N GLU A 126 -41.13 23.71 6.61
CA GLU A 126 -40.72 22.56 7.41
C GLU A 126 -40.55 21.31 6.52
N PRO A 127 -39.93 20.22 7.03
CA PRO A 127 -39.86 18.95 6.29
C PRO A 127 -41.26 18.38 6.03
N GLY A 128 -41.51 17.90 4.82
CA GLY A 128 -42.82 17.39 4.42
C GLY A 128 -43.11 17.55 2.94
N LYS A 129 -44.33 17.16 2.55
CA LYS A 129 -44.90 17.47 1.23
C LYS A 129 -45.77 18.70 1.35
N HIS A 130 -45.54 19.67 0.48
CA HIS A 130 -46.23 20.95 0.49
C HIS A 130 -46.70 21.30 -0.91
N ARG A 131 -47.95 21.77 -1.04
CA ARG A 131 -48.46 22.36 -2.27
C ARG A 131 -48.45 23.88 -2.13
N ILE A 132 -47.70 24.54 -3.00
CA ILE A 132 -47.58 25.99 -3.04
C ILE A 132 -48.37 26.51 -4.22
N GLU A 133 -49.23 27.48 -3.96
CA GLU A 133 -50.04 28.15 -4.96
C GLU A 133 -49.91 29.66 -4.78
N GLY A 134 -50.05 30.40 -5.87
CA GLY A 134 -50.09 31.86 -5.81
C GLY A 134 -50.50 32.47 -7.13
N ALA A 135 -50.61 33.79 -7.11
CA ALA A 135 -51.05 34.58 -8.24
C ALA A 135 -50.02 35.65 -8.61
N PHE A 136 -50.11 36.13 -9.85
CA PHE A 136 -49.40 37.31 -10.32
C PHE A 136 -50.40 38.35 -10.81
N SER A 137 -50.01 39.61 -10.72
CA SER A 137 -50.78 40.74 -11.25
C SER A 137 -49.84 41.71 -11.96
N TRP A 138 -50.17 42.05 -13.19
CA TRP A 138 -49.45 42.99 -14.04
C TRP A 138 -50.42 43.74 -14.97
N GLN A 139 -49.99 44.86 -15.53
CA GLN A 139 -50.82 45.62 -16.48
C GLN A 139 -50.73 45.05 -17.91
N GLU A 140 -49.59 44.46 -18.24
CA GLU A 140 -49.30 43.83 -19.53
C GLU A 140 -48.43 42.59 -19.29
N LEU A 141 -48.60 41.55 -20.13
CA LEU A 141 -47.83 40.32 -20.05
C LEU A 141 -46.32 40.63 -20.24
N PRO A 142 -45.47 40.34 -19.26
CA PRO A 142 -44.04 40.64 -19.38
C PRO A 142 -43.38 39.72 -20.41
N ASP A 143 -42.31 40.21 -21.05
CA ASP A 143 -41.53 39.41 -22.01
C ASP A 143 -40.91 38.17 -21.38
N THR A 144 -40.50 38.27 -20.12
CA THR A 144 -39.90 37.16 -19.37
C THR A 144 -40.38 37.08 -17.92
N LEU A 145 -40.49 35.85 -17.41
CA LEU A 145 -40.79 35.54 -16.01
C LEU A 145 -39.62 34.74 -15.41
N PRO A 146 -39.04 35.16 -14.27
CA PRO A 146 -38.05 34.33 -13.58
C PRO A 146 -38.71 33.04 -13.06
N VAL A 147 -38.04 31.91 -13.28
CA VAL A 147 -38.43 30.60 -12.78
C VAL A 147 -37.23 30.01 -12.03
N PRO A 148 -37.41 29.44 -10.82
CA PRO A 148 -36.32 28.83 -10.07
C PRO A 148 -35.58 27.77 -10.90
N PRO A 149 -34.24 27.75 -10.94
CA PRO A 149 -33.47 26.74 -11.67
C PRO A 149 -33.75 25.30 -11.22
N SER A 150 -34.21 25.12 -9.98
CA SER A 150 -34.63 23.83 -9.43
C SER A 150 -35.89 23.26 -10.11
N SER A 151 -36.72 24.10 -10.73
CA SER A 151 -37.97 23.70 -11.38
C SER A 151 -37.70 23.23 -12.82
N GLY A 152 -37.20 22.00 -12.96
CA GLY A 152 -36.79 21.42 -14.25
C GLY A 152 -37.94 21.10 -15.23
N LEU A 153 -39.18 21.01 -14.75
CA LEU A 153 -40.38 20.74 -15.56
C LEU A 153 -41.36 21.91 -15.43
N VAL A 154 -41.71 22.53 -16.56
CA VAL A 154 -42.65 23.66 -16.62
C VAL A 154 -43.79 23.36 -17.59
N ALA A 155 -45.02 23.39 -17.08
CA ALA A 155 -46.24 23.36 -17.88
C ALA A 155 -46.80 24.77 -18.00
N LEU A 156 -46.72 25.36 -19.19
CA LEU A 156 -47.12 26.75 -19.44
C LEU A 156 -48.38 26.84 -20.29
N SER A 157 -49.32 27.68 -19.87
CA SER A 157 -50.46 28.13 -20.66
C SER A 157 -50.52 29.66 -20.66
N VAL A 158 -50.64 30.29 -21.84
CA VAL A 158 -50.75 31.75 -21.99
C VAL A 158 -52.03 32.07 -22.75
N GLY A 159 -52.92 32.88 -22.15
CA GLY A 159 -54.21 33.24 -22.76
C GLY A 159 -55.08 32.03 -23.08
N GLY A 160 -55.04 31.00 -22.23
CA GLY A 160 -55.77 29.73 -22.40
C GLY A 160 -55.17 28.77 -23.43
N LYS A 161 -54.05 29.12 -24.09
CA LYS A 161 -53.36 28.24 -25.04
C LYS A 161 -52.14 27.59 -24.40
N GLN A 162 -52.09 26.26 -24.45
CA GLN A 162 -50.96 25.50 -23.94
C GLN A 162 -49.72 25.70 -24.81
N VAL A 163 -48.58 25.97 -24.17
CA VAL A 163 -47.28 26.10 -24.82
C VAL A 163 -46.53 24.78 -24.63
N THR A 164 -46.36 24.02 -25.72
CA THR A 164 -45.74 22.69 -25.69
C THR A 164 -44.23 22.71 -25.46
N HIS A 165 -43.55 23.80 -25.82
CA HIS A 165 -42.11 23.99 -25.63
C HIS A 165 -41.83 25.37 -25.05
N PRO A 166 -41.88 25.53 -23.71
CA PRO A 166 -41.48 26.76 -23.04
C PRO A 166 -40.00 27.04 -23.33
N SER A 167 -39.68 28.28 -23.75
CA SER A 167 -38.30 28.67 -24.07
C SER A 167 -37.71 29.52 -22.95
N PHE A 168 -36.42 29.32 -22.67
CA PHE A 168 -35.68 30.06 -21.65
C PHE A 168 -34.61 30.93 -22.30
N SER A 169 -34.40 32.14 -21.77
CA SER A 169 -33.30 33.01 -22.17
C SER A 169 -31.95 32.51 -21.64
N GLN A 170 -30.84 33.08 -22.12
CA GLN A 170 -29.48 32.70 -21.69
C GLN A 170 -29.24 32.84 -20.18
N ASN A 171 -29.99 33.73 -19.51
CA ASN A 171 -29.98 33.92 -18.05
C ASN A 171 -31.05 33.09 -17.31
N GLY A 172 -31.62 32.06 -17.95
CA GLY A 172 -32.52 31.10 -17.29
C GLY A 172 -33.95 31.61 -17.02
N ARG A 173 -34.37 32.73 -17.61
CA ARG A 173 -35.74 33.26 -17.44
C ARG A 173 -36.67 32.69 -18.51
N LEU A 174 -37.90 32.38 -18.14
CA LEU A 174 -38.92 31.88 -19.05
C LEU A 174 -39.38 33.01 -19.97
N ARG A 175 -39.29 32.83 -21.30
CA ARG A 175 -39.80 33.79 -22.30
C ARG A 175 -41.28 33.55 -22.56
N LEU A 176 -42.09 34.61 -22.50
CA LEU A 176 -43.54 34.55 -22.67
C LEU A 176 -44.02 35.10 -24.02
N GLN A 177 -43.21 35.94 -24.68
CA GLN A 177 -43.45 36.42 -26.05
C GLN A 177 -42.56 35.68 -27.06
N LYS A 178 -43.11 35.37 -28.24
CA LYS A 178 -42.37 34.72 -29.34
C LYS A 178 -41.66 35.76 -30.19
N GLU A 179 -40.37 35.57 -30.44
CA GLU A 179 -39.72 36.13 -31.63
C GLU A 179 -40.19 35.34 -32.86
N ALA A 180 -40.73 36.05 -33.85
CA ALA A 180 -41.11 35.49 -35.13
C ALA A 180 -39.86 35.30 -35.99
N GLY A 181 -39.32 34.09 -36.03
CA GLY A 181 -38.25 33.78 -36.98
C GLY A 181 -37.51 32.47 -36.73
N GLU A 182 -38.10 31.34 -37.13
CA GLU A 182 -37.31 30.15 -37.47
C GLU A 182 -37.84 29.58 -38.79
N LEU A 183 -37.09 29.83 -39.87
CA LEU A 183 -37.22 29.14 -41.15
C LEU A 183 -36.81 27.68 -40.96
N GLN A 184 -37.56 26.77 -41.58
CA GLN A 184 -37.34 25.32 -41.54
C GLN A 184 -35.99 24.94 -42.19
N GLU A 185 -34.95 24.74 -41.39
CA GLU A 185 -33.80 23.90 -41.76
C GLU A 185 -34.13 22.42 -41.57
N ALA A 186 -33.57 21.56 -42.43
CA ALA A 186 -33.72 20.11 -42.32
C ALA A 186 -33.02 19.55 -41.07
N ASP A 187 -33.65 18.58 -40.43
CA ASP A 187 -33.11 17.90 -39.24
C ASP A 187 -31.84 17.10 -39.59
N ARG A 188 -30.69 17.48 -39.03
CA ARG A 188 -29.40 16.77 -39.21
C ARG A 188 -28.73 16.50 -37.87
N LEU A 189 -28.03 15.36 -37.78
CA LEU A 189 -27.21 14.95 -36.64
C LEU A 189 -25.86 14.46 -37.16
N ASP A 190 -24.77 15.03 -36.66
CA ASP A 190 -23.39 14.59 -36.90
C ASP A 190 -22.75 14.27 -35.56
N VAL A 191 -22.15 13.08 -35.44
CA VAL A 191 -21.53 12.59 -34.20
C VAL A 191 -20.15 12.09 -34.53
N ARG A 192 -19.15 12.56 -33.79
CA ARG A 192 -17.78 12.04 -33.84
C ARG A 192 -17.39 11.50 -32.48
N VAL A 193 -16.79 10.32 -32.47
CA VAL A 193 -16.43 9.60 -31.24
C VAL A 193 -14.92 9.54 -31.09
N PHE A 194 -14.46 9.98 -29.93
CA PHE A 194 -13.08 9.87 -29.49
C PHE A 194 -13.06 9.05 -28.22
N ARG A 195 -12.07 8.16 -28.07
CA ARG A 195 -11.92 7.37 -26.85
C ARG A 195 -10.50 7.48 -26.32
N LEU A 196 -10.36 7.65 -25.01
CA LEU A 196 -9.11 7.44 -24.30
C LEU A 196 -9.19 6.10 -23.60
N VAL A 197 -8.30 5.18 -23.98
CA VAL A 197 -8.10 3.87 -23.35
C VAL A 197 -6.95 4.01 -22.36
N ASP A 198 -7.27 4.09 -21.06
CA ASP A 198 -6.28 4.12 -19.97
C ASP A 198 -6.05 2.69 -19.46
N ASP A 199 -4.84 2.17 -19.67
CA ASP A 199 -4.44 0.79 -19.30
C ASP A 199 -4.22 0.60 -17.78
N ALA A 200 -5.05 1.25 -16.97
CA ALA A 200 -5.11 1.08 -15.52
C ALA A 200 -5.76 -0.26 -15.12
N VAL A 201 -5.81 -0.54 -13.82
CA VAL A 201 -6.48 -1.73 -13.26
C VAL A 201 -7.54 -1.26 -12.24
N PRO A 202 -8.85 -1.38 -12.55
CA PRO A 202 -9.44 -1.82 -13.83
C PRO A 202 -9.20 -0.81 -14.98
N MET A 203 -9.26 -1.28 -16.23
CA MET A 203 -9.09 -0.44 -17.41
C MET A 203 -10.22 0.59 -17.49
N GLN A 204 -9.87 1.84 -17.80
CA GLN A 204 -10.84 2.93 -17.92
C GLN A 204 -10.92 3.43 -19.36
N ILE A 205 -12.15 3.74 -19.79
CA ILE A 205 -12.45 4.28 -21.11
C ILE A 205 -13.14 5.62 -20.93
N THR A 206 -12.50 6.70 -21.40
CA THR A 206 -13.16 8.00 -21.50
C THR A 206 -13.66 8.20 -22.92
N THR A 207 -14.97 8.20 -23.10
CA THR A 207 -15.64 8.40 -24.39
C THR A 207 -16.07 9.87 -24.50
N LEU A 208 -15.53 10.58 -25.49
CA LEU A 208 -15.92 11.93 -25.84
C LEU A 208 -16.73 11.92 -27.14
N LEU A 209 -17.98 12.38 -27.05
CA LEU A 209 -18.86 12.58 -28.18
C LEU A 209 -18.88 14.05 -28.56
N LYS A 210 -18.44 14.36 -29.78
CA LYS A 210 -18.65 15.68 -30.40
C LYS A 210 -19.90 15.61 -31.26
N VAL A 211 -20.96 16.26 -30.80
CA VAL A 211 -22.27 16.18 -31.44
C VAL A 211 -22.67 17.53 -32.02
N THR A 212 -23.05 17.55 -33.29
CA THR A 212 -23.59 18.72 -33.99
C THR A 212 -25.03 18.43 -34.41
N VAL A 213 -25.96 19.26 -33.96
CA VAL A 213 -27.39 19.15 -34.27
C VAL A 213 -27.87 20.38 -35.04
N SER A 214 -28.65 20.14 -36.08
CA SER A 214 -29.33 21.16 -36.89
C SER A 214 -30.82 20.82 -37.05
N GLY A 215 -31.64 21.82 -37.38
CA GLY A 215 -33.09 21.69 -37.54
C GLY A 215 -33.85 22.00 -36.26
N ARG A 216 -34.80 21.14 -35.87
CA ARG A 216 -35.68 21.37 -34.71
C ARG A 216 -35.13 20.75 -33.44
N SER A 217 -35.44 21.38 -32.31
CA SER A 217 -35.23 20.80 -30.98
C SER A 217 -36.03 19.50 -30.84
N ARG A 218 -35.37 18.42 -30.41
CA ARG A 218 -35.97 17.09 -30.30
C ARG A 218 -35.17 16.20 -29.36
N GLU A 219 -35.81 15.14 -28.88
CA GLU A 219 -35.10 14.04 -28.23
C GLU A 219 -34.37 13.21 -29.29
N ILE A 220 -33.13 12.83 -29.00
CA ILE A 220 -32.29 11.98 -29.84
C ILE A 220 -31.85 10.78 -29.00
N ARG A 221 -32.08 9.58 -29.51
CA ARG A 221 -31.55 8.34 -28.95
C ARG A 221 -30.35 7.87 -29.76
N MET A 222 -29.24 7.62 -29.09
CA MET A 222 -28.00 7.13 -29.70
C MET A 222 -27.55 5.83 -29.03
N GLY A 223 -27.68 4.73 -29.74
CA GLY A 223 -27.19 3.45 -29.26
C GLY A 223 -25.69 3.24 -29.51
N GLY A 224 -25.11 2.27 -28.80
CA GLY A 224 -23.70 1.88 -28.95
C GLY A 224 -22.72 3.01 -28.64
N VAL A 225 -23.01 3.82 -27.61
CA VAL A 225 -22.07 4.83 -27.10
C VAL A 225 -21.01 4.18 -26.20
N LEU A 226 -21.42 3.25 -25.36
CA LEU A 226 -20.54 2.47 -24.49
C LEU A 226 -19.88 1.32 -25.26
N LEU A 227 -18.67 0.94 -24.84
CA LEU A 227 -18.03 -0.29 -25.33
C LEU A 227 -18.67 -1.51 -24.66
N GLU A 228 -18.52 -2.66 -25.31
CA GLU A 228 -18.95 -3.96 -24.76
C GLU A 228 -18.30 -4.19 -23.38
N ASP A 229 -19.07 -4.75 -22.45
CA ASP A 229 -18.67 -5.00 -21.06
C ASP A 229 -18.19 -3.78 -20.25
N SER A 230 -18.40 -2.57 -20.76
CA SER A 230 -18.05 -1.34 -20.04
C SER A 230 -19.17 -0.85 -19.13
N ILE A 231 -18.81 -0.52 -17.89
CA ILE A 231 -19.72 -0.04 -16.85
C ILE A 231 -19.53 1.47 -16.71
N PRO A 232 -20.55 2.32 -16.99
CA PRO A 232 -20.44 3.76 -16.86
C PRO A 232 -20.26 4.17 -15.40
N MET A 233 -19.37 5.12 -15.15
CA MET A 233 -19.05 5.64 -13.82
C MET A 233 -19.39 7.12 -13.68
N ARG A 234 -19.25 7.91 -14.75
CA ARG A 234 -19.48 9.35 -14.75
C ARG A 234 -19.92 9.82 -16.13
N MET A 235 -20.84 10.78 -16.18
CA MET A 235 -21.25 11.45 -17.42
C MET A 235 -21.33 12.95 -17.23
N GLU A 236 -20.80 13.70 -18.18
CA GLU A 236 -20.83 15.16 -18.22
C GLU A 236 -21.44 15.63 -19.53
N SER A 237 -22.42 16.52 -19.44
CA SER A 237 -23.11 17.08 -20.60
C SER A 237 -23.63 18.49 -20.31
N PRO A 238 -23.53 19.43 -21.27
CA PRO A 238 -24.12 20.76 -21.17
C PRO A 238 -25.63 20.78 -21.47
N ILE A 239 -26.22 19.63 -21.86
CA ILE A 239 -27.65 19.46 -22.13
C ILE A 239 -28.21 18.29 -21.33
N PRO A 240 -29.52 18.24 -21.08
CA PRO A 240 -30.14 17.10 -20.40
C PRO A 240 -29.85 15.79 -21.14
N THR A 241 -29.21 14.85 -20.44
CA THR A 241 -28.81 13.53 -20.97
C THR A 241 -28.98 12.45 -19.91
N CYS A 242 -29.39 11.26 -20.32
CA CYS A 242 -29.38 10.06 -19.49
C CYS A 242 -28.98 8.83 -20.31
N LEU A 243 -28.45 7.81 -19.63
CA LEU A 243 -28.30 6.47 -20.20
C LEU A 243 -29.55 5.66 -19.82
N ASP A 244 -30.15 4.98 -20.79
CA ASP A 244 -31.26 4.08 -20.52
C ASP A 244 -30.78 2.70 -20.01
N ALA A 245 -31.72 1.81 -19.70
CA ALA A 245 -31.40 0.47 -19.20
C ALA A 245 -30.65 -0.41 -20.22
N SER A 246 -30.67 -0.07 -21.50
CA SER A 246 -29.95 -0.76 -22.57
C SER A 246 -28.52 -0.21 -22.75
N GLY A 247 -28.18 0.89 -22.08
CA GLY A 247 -26.93 1.61 -22.28
C GLY A 247 -26.96 2.61 -23.44
N ASP A 248 -28.13 2.89 -24.02
CA ASP A 248 -28.29 3.90 -25.07
C ASP A 248 -28.31 5.30 -24.45
N LEU A 249 -27.70 6.27 -25.13
CA LEU A 249 -27.67 7.66 -24.70
C LEU A 249 -28.90 8.41 -25.23
N LEU A 250 -29.72 8.94 -24.33
CA LEU A 250 -30.83 9.85 -24.62
C LEU A 250 -30.38 11.29 -24.40
N LEU A 251 -30.62 12.15 -25.40
CA LEU A 251 -30.27 13.57 -25.35
C LEU A 251 -31.45 14.45 -25.73
N GLN A 252 -31.72 15.46 -24.93
CA GLN A 252 -32.66 16.52 -25.31
C GLN A 252 -31.92 17.61 -26.09
N ALA A 253 -31.79 17.42 -27.40
CA ALA A 253 -30.94 18.24 -28.23
C ALA A 253 -31.67 19.45 -28.83
N ARG A 254 -30.92 20.54 -28.96
CA ARG A 254 -31.28 21.77 -29.68
C ARG A 254 -30.20 22.10 -30.73
N PRO A 255 -30.50 22.93 -31.73
CA PRO A 255 -29.52 23.32 -32.76
C PRO A 255 -28.30 23.98 -32.13
N ALA A 256 -27.20 23.24 -32.07
CA ALA A 256 -25.95 23.62 -31.42
C ALA A 256 -24.87 22.55 -31.65
N LYS A 257 -23.65 22.87 -31.21
CA LYS A 257 -22.59 21.90 -31.00
C LYS A 257 -22.43 21.67 -29.50
N PHE A 258 -22.34 20.41 -29.10
CA PHE A 258 -22.14 20.04 -27.70
C PHE A 258 -21.17 18.88 -27.58
N HIS A 259 -20.52 18.81 -26.42
CA HIS A 259 -19.58 17.76 -26.05
C HIS A 259 -20.20 16.97 -24.91
N VAL A 260 -20.26 15.65 -25.05
CA VAL A 260 -20.71 14.75 -23.98
C VAL A 260 -19.56 13.81 -23.65
N THR A 261 -19.18 13.75 -22.38
CA THR A 261 -18.09 12.90 -21.90
C THR A 261 -18.67 11.81 -21.03
N ILE A 262 -18.30 10.55 -21.28
CA ILE A 262 -18.70 9.40 -20.46
C ILE A 262 -17.45 8.63 -20.08
N VAL A 263 -17.22 8.45 -18.77
CA VAL A 263 -16.14 7.63 -18.25
C VAL A 263 -16.73 6.30 -17.83
N SER A 264 -16.20 5.21 -18.36
CA SER A 264 -16.56 3.83 -18.01
C SER A 264 -15.34 3.02 -17.61
N ARG A 265 -15.56 1.90 -16.92
CA ARG A 265 -14.53 0.89 -16.63
C ARG A 265 -14.90 -0.43 -17.25
N ILE A 266 -13.92 -1.24 -17.62
CA ILE A 266 -14.13 -2.63 -18.03
C ILE A 266 -13.68 -3.53 -16.88
N ASP A 267 -14.52 -4.52 -16.55
CA ASP A 267 -14.19 -5.47 -15.50
C ASP A 267 -13.21 -6.55 -16.01
N GLY A 268 -12.25 -6.92 -15.17
CA GLY A 268 -11.22 -7.90 -15.50
C GLY A 268 -10.13 -7.42 -16.48
N PRO A 269 -9.19 -8.33 -16.83
CA PRO A 269 -8.09 -8.03 -17.73
C PRO A 269 -8.56 -7.93 -19.20
N VAL A 270 -8.22 -6.82 -19.85
CA VAL A 270 -8.54 -6.58 -21.26
C VAL A 270 -7.31 -6.86 -22.12
N GLU A 271 -7.44 -7.81 -23.05
CA GLU A 271 -6.45 -8.11 -24.09
C GLU A 271 -6.94 -7.73 -25.48
N ARG A 272 -8.26 -7.64 -25.68
CA ARG A 272 -8.89 -7.34 -26.96
C ARG A 272 -10.08 -6.45 -26.71
N ILE A 273 -10.18 -5.38 -27.49
CA ILE A 273 -11.25 -4.40 -27.37
C ILE A 273 -11.57 -3.85 -28.77
N GLY A 274 -12.86 -3.78 -29.10
CA GLY A 274 -13.35 -3.26 -30.37
C GLY A 274 -14.23 -2.03 -30.16
N PRO A 275 -14.52 -1.25 -31.22
CA PRO A 275 -15.45 -0.14 -31.14
C PRO A 275 -16.87 -0.66 -30.98
N ALA A 276 -17.73 0.18 -30.40
CA ALA A 276 -19.14 -0.12 -30.29
C ALA A 276 -19.79 -0.29 -31.67
N THR A 277 -20.91 -1.02 -31.73
CA THR A 277 -21.56 -1.38 -33.00
C THR A 277 -22.28 -0.22 -33.71
N ALA A 278 -22.24 0.98 -33.13
CA ALA A 278 -22.97 2.15 -33.59
C ALA A 278 -22.47 2.74 -34.92
N PRO A 279 -23.33 3.41 -35.71
CA PRO A 279 -22.99 3.94 -37.03
C PRO A 279 -22.32 5.32 -36.99
N PHE A 280 -21.39 5.56 -36.05
CA PHE A 280 -20.72 6.87 -35.91
C PHE A 280 -19.54 7.08 -36.89
N GLY A 281 -19.31 6.13 -37.80
CA GLY A 281 -18.14 6.14 -38.67
C GLY A 281 -16.88 5.66 -37.94
N PRO A 282 -15.68 5.97 -38.44
CA PRO A 282 -14.43 5.61 -37.78
C PRO A 282 -14.26 6.39 -36.47
N GLU A 283 -13.90 5.69 -35.40
CA GLU A 283 -13.57 6.29 -34.11
C GLU A 283 -12.07 6.58 -34.02
N ILE A 284 -11.69 7.55 -33.18
CA ILE A 284 -10.28 7.89 -32.94
C ILE A 284 -9.94 7.60 -31.48
N TRP A 285 -8.99 6.70 -31.26
CA TRP A 285 -8.65 6.18 -29.94
C TRP A 285 -7.25 6.61 -29.53
N ALA A 286 -7.12 7.30 -28.41
CA ALA A 286 -5.85 7.49 -27.72
C ALA A 286 -5.61 6.34 -26.74
N PHE A 287 -4.37 5.86 -26.66
CA PHE A 287 -3.96 4.82 -25.73
C PHE A 287 -2.96 5.38 -24.72
N GLN A 288 -3.29 5.29 -23.43
CA GLN A 288 -2.42 5.65 -22.33
C GLN A 288 -1.85 4.39 -21.69
N ALA A 289 -0.59 4.11 -22.01
CA ALA A 289 0.13 2.96 -21.46
C ALA A 289 0.49 3.19 -19.99
N ARG A 290 0.20 2.20 -19.13
CA ARG A 290 0.68 2.14 -17.73
C ARG A 290 1.84 1.15 -17.63
N THR A 291 3.00 1.56 -18.12
CA THR A 291 4.20 0.69 -18.24
C THR A 291 4.69 0.11 -16.91
N SER A 292 4.39 0.77 -15.78
CA SER A 292 4.66 0.24 -14.44
C SER A 292 3.78 -0.96 -14.05
N LEU A 293 2.66 -1.18 -14.73
CA LEU A 293 1.75 -2.31 -14.51
C LEU A 293 2.06 -3.45 -15.49
N ARG A 294 2.14 -3.13 -16.78
CA ARG A 294 2.49 -4.05 -17.86
C ARG A 294 3.03 -3.31 -19.08
N LEU A 295 3.93 -3.96 -19.81
CA LEU A 295 4.34 -3.51 -21.13
C LEU A 295 3.48 -4.23 -22.17
N VAL A 296 2.75 -3.47 -22.98
CA VAL A 296 1.90 -3.98 -24.05
C VAL A 296 2.29 -3.39 -25.39
N GLN A 297 2.12 -4.19 -26.44
CA GLN A 297 2.18 -3.75 -27.82
C GLN A 297 0.76 -3.72 -28.39
N VAL A 298 0.36 -2.58 -28.95
CA VAL A 298 -0.95 -2.41 -29.58
C VAL A 298 -0.91 -2.94 -31.02
N GLU A 299 -1.78 -3.89 -31.34
CA GLU A 299 -1.92 -4.53 -32.66
C GLU A 299 -3.37 -4.45 -33.15
N GLY A 300 -3.61 -4.64 -34.46
CA GLY A 300 -4.96 -4.76 -35.04
C GLY A 300 -5.69 -3.45 -35.36
N VAL A 301 -5.08 -2.29 -35.10
CA VAL A 301 -5.61 -0.95 -35.43
C VAL A 301 -4.54 -0.08 -36.11
N THR A 302 -4.98 0.92 -36.89
CA THR A 302 -4.08 1.75 -37.69
C THR A 302 -3.63 2.99 -36.92
N PRO A 303 -2.33 3.22 -36.71
CA PRO A 303 -1.85 4.43 -36.05
C PRO A 303 -2.09 5.68 -36.93
N ILE A 304 -2.38 6.81 -36.28
CA ILE A 304 -2.58 8.11 -36.93
C ILE A 304 -1.89 9.20 -36.09
N ASP A 305 -1.36 10.24 -36.73
CA ASP A 305 -0.78 11.40 -36.03
C ASP A 305 -1.90 12.15 -35.29
N PRO A 306 -1.84 12.29 -33.94
CA PRO A 306 -2.84 13.02 -33.17
C PRO A 306 -3.10 14.43 -33.69
N LYS A 307 -2.08 15.11 -34.25
CA LYS A 307 -2.19 16.48 -34.79
C LYS A 307 -3.03 16.57 -36.06
N GLN A 308 -3.28 15.46 -36.73
CA GLN A 308 -4.13 15.36 -37.92
C GLN A 308 -5.58 14.98 -37.56
N THR A 309 -5.91 14.95 -36.27
CA THR A 309 -7.23 14.58 -35.76
C THR A 309 -7.85 15.72 -34.96
N GLU A 310 -9.13 15.58 -34.62
CA GLU A 310 -9.84 16.51 -33.73
C GLU A 310 -9.84 16.03 -32.27
N ILE A 311 -8.88 15.20 -31.88
CA ILE A 311 -8.76 14.71 -30.49
C ILE A 311 -8.49 15.89 -29.53
N PRO A 312 -8.94 15.84 -28.27
CA PRO A 312 -8.59 16.85 -27.27
C PRO A 312 -7.07 17.05 -27.14
N LEU A 313 -6.66 18.30 -26.91
CA LEU A 313 -5.23 18.66 -26.80
C LEU A 313 -4.51 17.88 -25.69
N GLU A 314 -5.22 17.59 -24.60
CA GLU A 314 -4.75 16.78 -23.47
C GLU A 314 -4.37 15.33 -23.85
N TRP A 315 -4.93 14.79 -24.94
CA TRP A 315 -4.63 13.43 -25.41
C TRP A 315 -3.59 13.44 -26.55
N ALA A 316 -3.19 14.62 -27.04
CA ALA A 316 -2.35 14.74 -28.23
C ALA A 316 -0.93 14.18 -28.06
N SER A 317 -0.47 13.97 -26.83
CA SER A 317 0.82 13.33 -26.52
C SER A 317 0.75 11.80 -26.51
N LEU A 318 -0.44 11.21 -26.63
CA LEU A 318 -0.66 9.77 -26.54
C LEU A 318 -0.63 9.11 -27.92
N SER A 319 -0.28 7.82 -27.96
CA SER A 319 -0.39 7.02 -29.18
C SER A 319 -1.84 6.96 -29.62
N THR A 320 -2.12 7.39 -30.85
CA THR A 320 -3.48 7.53 -31.37
C THR A 320 -3.71 6.62 -32.57
N TYR A 321 -4.92 6.06 -32.65
CA TYR A 321 -5.29 5.05 -33.64
C TYR A 321 -6.66 5.37 -34.24
N THR A 322 -6.82 5.11 -35.53
CA THR A 322 -8.12 5.10 -36.18
C THR A 322 -8.70 3.69 -36.07
N VAL A 323 -9.88 3.58 -35.48
CA VAL A 323 -10.56 2.30 -35.23
C VAL A 323 -11.82 2.25 -36.08
N GLN A 324 -11.82 1.36 -37.08
CA GLN A 324 -12.98 1.17 -37.95
C GLN A 324 -13.97 0.17 -37.34
N ARG A 325 -15.21 0.19 -37.82
CA ARG A 325 -16.22 -0.80 -37.42
C ARG A 325 -15.71 -2.21 -37.71
N GLY A 326 -15.75 -3.08 -36.69
CA GLY A 326 -15.27 -4.46 -36.77
C GLY A 326 -13.76 -4.62 -36.58
N SER A 327 -12.98 -3.53 -36.48
CA SER A 327 -11.59 -3.59 -36.03
C SER A 327 -11.51 -4.04 -34.56
N VAL A 328 -10.42 -4.72 -34.20
CA VAL A 328 -10.16 -5.13 -32.83
C VAL A 328 -8.76 -4.68 -32.45
N MET A 329 -8.67 -3.77 -31.49
CA MET A 329 -7.42 -3.39 -30.84
C MET A 329 -7.00 -4.53 -29.92
N THR A 330 -5.85 -5.13 -30.21
CA THR A 330 -5.27 -6.23 -29.43
C THR A 330 -4.09 -5.69 -28.63
N LEU A 331 -4.13 -5.85 -27.31
CA LEU A 331 -3.09 -5.45 -26.37
C LEU A 331 -2.21 -6.66 -26.06
N LYS A 332 -1.20 -6.89 -26.90
CA LYS A 332 -0.27 -8.00 -26.73
C LYS A 332 0.66 -7.71 -25.56
N VAL A 333 0.45 -8.40 -24.44
CA VAL A 333 1.29 -8.26 -23.24
C VAL A 333 2.68 -8.81 -23.53
N LEU A 334 3.68 -7.94 -23.56
CA LEU A 334 5.09 -8.30 -23.71
C LEU A 334 5.72 -8.64 -22.35
N GLN A 335 5.32 -7.91 -21.31
CA GLN A 335 5.83 -8.05 -19.95
C GLN A 335 4.73 -7.68 -18.94
N ARG A 336 4.65 -8.38 -17.80
CA ARG A 336 3.73 -8.05 -16.71
C ARG A 336 4.55 -7.85 -15.43
N GLY A 337 4.44 -6.67 -14.80
CA GLY A 337 5.27 -6.31 -13.65
C GLY A 337 6.78 -6.30 -13.96
N ASP A 338 7.58 -6.71 -12.98
CA ASP A 338 9.04 -6.86 -13.07
C ASP A 338 9.42 -8.35 -12.96
N PRO A 339 9.67 -9.05 -14.08
CA PRO A 339 9.95 -10.48 -14.09
C PRO A 339 11.37 -10.83 -13.62
N ASP A 340 12.29 -9.86 -13.54
CA ASP A 340 13.69 -10.10 -13.15
C ASP A 340 14.16 -8.99 -12.19
N PRO A 341 13.58 -8.92 -10.98
CA PRO A 341 13.98 -7.93 -10.00
C PRO A 341 15.46 -8.09 -9.67
N VAL A 342 16.15 -6.96 -9.45
CA VAL A 342 17.55 -6.97 -8.99
C VAL A 342 17.69 -7.94 -7.81
N PRO A 343 18.74 -8.79 -7.75
CA PRO A 343 18.92 -9.71 -6.63
C PRO A 343 18.99 -8.98 -5.29
N ASP A 344 18.42 -9.61 -4.25
CA ASP A 344 18.42 -9.07 -2.90
C ASP A 344 19.86 -8.84 -2.40
N ARG A 345 20.09 -7.70 -1.76
CA ARG A 345 21.40 -7.28 -1.25
C ARG A 345 21.34 -7.04 0.24
N VAL A 346 21.37 -8.13 1.00
CA VAL A 346 21.24 -8.11 2.46
C VAL A 346 22.49 -8.69 3.15
N ASN A 347 22.79 -8.13 4.31
CA ASN A 347 23.90 -8.54 5.17
C ASN A 347 23.37 -9.00 6.53
N LEU A 348 24.00 -10.01 7.12
CA LEU A 348 23.63 -10.53 8.44
C LEU A 348 24.75 -10.28 9.44
N LYS A 349 24.43 -9.57 10.52
CA LYS A 349 25.25 -9.52 11.73
C LYS A 349 24.56 -10.32 12.82
N ARG A 350 25.24 -11.33 13.36
CA ARG A 350 24.68 -12.27 14.32
C ARG A 350 25.45 -12.30 15.63
N GLU A 351 24.73 -12.28 16.74
CA GLU A 351 25.30 -12.48 18.06
C GLU A 351 24.71 -13.75 18.69
N TRP A 352 25.60 -14.62 19.16
CA TRP A 352 25.24 -15.84 19.87
C TRP A 352 25.61 -15.70 21.34
N TRP A 353 24.74 -16.13 22.23
CA TRP A 353 25.07 -16.37 23.64
C TRP A 353 24.85 -17.85 23.93
N LEU A 354 25.94 -18.55 24.26
CA LEU A 354 25.86 -19.92 24.74
C LEU A 354 25.28 -19.93 26.16
N ASP A 355 24.33 -20.82 26.43
CA ASP A 355 23.82 -20.99 27.79
C ASP A 355 24.88 -21.55 28.74
N PHE A 356 24.75 -21.27 30.04
CA PHE A 356 25.66 -21.81 31.06
C PHE A 356 25.77 -23.35 31.07
N ASP A 357 24.70 -24.06 30.71
CA ASP A 357 24.68 -25.53 30.63
C ASP A 357 25.17 -26.09 29.29
N GLY A 358 25.48 -25.20 28.34
CA GLY A 358 25.95 -25.51 26.99
C GLY A 358 24.96 -26.29 26.14
N ARG A 359 23.65 -26.20 26.43
CA ARG A 359 22.60 -26.94 25.69
C ARG A 359 21.90 -26.13 24.61
N GLY A 360 22.06 -24.81 24.59
CA GLY A 360 21.43 -23.97 23.60
C GLY A 360 22.09 -22.61 23.45
N PHE A 361 21.57 -21.86 22.49
CA PHE A 361 22.00 -20.52 22.19
C PHE A 361 20.80 -19.58 22.14
N THR A 362 20.96 -18.42 22.76
CA THR A 362 20.14 -17.25 22.44
C THR A 362 20.83 -16.53 21.28
N VAL A 363 20.08 -16.22 20.24
CA VAL A 363 20.61 -15.65 18.99
C VAL A 363 19.92 -14.32 18.74
N ARG A 364 20.71 -13.28 18.46
CA ARG A 364 20.22 -12.00 17.99
C ARG A 364 20.77 -11.75 16.60
N ASP A 365 19.86 -11.55 15.66
CA ASP A 365 20.17 -11.25 14.27
C ASP A 365 19.85 -9.79 14.00
N GLN A 366 20.75 -9.14 13.28
CA GLN A 366 20.53 -7.85 12.65
C GLN A 366 20.75 -8.01 11.14
N ILE A 367 19.70 -7.72 10.37
CA ILE A 367 19.68 -7.83 8.92
C ILE A 367 19.48 -6.44 8.34
N ASP A 368 20.46 -5.99 7.56
CA ASP A 368 20.47 -4.67 6.93
C ASP A 368 20.70 -4.82 5.41
N GLY A 369 19.95 -4.08 4.59
CA GLY A 369 20.16 -4.04 3.15
C GLY A 369 18.92 -3.69 2.33
N ILE A 370 18.87 -4.17 1.09
CA ILE A 370 17.75 -3.94 0.16
C ILE A 370 17.12 -5.28 -0.25
N LEU A 371 15.81 -5.40 -0.03
CA LEU A 371 14.96 -6.49 -0.51
C LEU A 371 14.15 -6.01 -1.73
N SER A 372 14.36 -6.64 -2.87
CA SER A 372 13.73 -6.33 -4.16
C SER A 372 12.92 -7.50 -4.72
N SER A 373 13.36 -8.74 -4.46
CA SER A 373 12.76 -9.95 -5.04
C SER A 373 11.77 -10.62 -4.08
N GLN A 374 12.17 -10.81 -2.82
CA GLN A 374 11.35 -11.47 -1.80
C GLN A 374 10.48 -10.50 -1.00
N TRP A 375 9.39 -11.03 -0.46
CA TRP A 375 8.42 -10.32 0.39
C TRP A 375 8.31 -10.93 1.79
N ALA A 376 9.18 -11.89 2.12
CA ALA A 376 9.22 -12.49 3.45
C ALA A 376 10.61 -13.06 3.74
N LEU A 377 11.00 -13.03 5.01
CA LEU A 377 12.17 -13.76 5.52
C LEU A 377 11.68 -14.87 6.45
N VAL A 378 12.09 -16.11 6.16
CA VAL A 378 11.61 -17.31 6.84
C VAL A 378 12.76 -17.97 7.57
N MET A 379 12.54 -18.40 8.81
CA MET A 379 13.53 -19.09 9.63
C MET A 379 13.45 -20.61 9.42
N ASN A 380 14.60 -21.26 9.22
CA ASN A 380 14.71 -22.71 9.13
C ASN A 380 14.98 -23.33 10.54
N PRO A 381 14.44 -24.54 10.82
CA PRO A 381 14.86 -25.33 11.96
C PRO A 381 16.39 -25.57 11.95
N PRO A 382 17.07 -25.71 13.11
CA PRO A 382 16.52 -25.82 14.46
C PRO A 382 16.24 -24.47 15.17
N VAL A 383 16.41 -23.34 14.47
CA VAL A 383 16.23 -22.00 15.07
C VAL A 383 14.74 -21.67 15.20
N ARG A 384 14.32 -21.32 16.41
CA ARG A 384 12.95 -20.88 16.72
C ARG A 384 12.92 -19.37 16.88
N LEU A 385 12.25 -18.71 15.94
CA LEU A 385 12.05 -17.27 15.93
C LEU A 385 11.12 -16.87 17.08
N GLY A 386 11.57 -15.97 17.96
CA GLY A 386 10.80 -15.53 19.13
C GLY A 386 10.24 -14.12 18.98
N ARG A 387 11.04 -13.21 18.42
CA ARG A 387 10.68 -11.80 18.23
C ARG A 387 11.30 -11.26 16.94
N VAL A 388 10.58 -10.39 16.26
CA VAL A 388 11.06 -9.67 15.09
C VAL A 388 10.61 -8.22 15.17
N SER A 389 11.54 -7.30 14.94
CA SER A 389 11.26 -5.88 14.76
C SER A 389 11.86 -5.42 13.42
N VAL A 390 11.14 -4.54 12.72
CA VAL A 390 11.56 -3.94 11.46
C VAL A 390 11.44 -2.43 11.61
N ASP A 391 12.52 -1.71 11.35
CA ASP A 391 12.63 -0.25 11.52
C ASP A 391 12.20 0.23 12.92
N GLY A 392 12.48 -0.58 13.94
CA GLY A 392 12.13 -0.32 15.35
C GLY A 392 10.68 -0.65 15.74
N ALA A 393 9.84 -1.13 14.82
CA ALA A 393 8.47 -1.56 15.10
C ALA A 393 8.37 -3.09 15.15
N GLU A 394 7.69 -3.62 16.17
CA GLU A 394 7.44 -5.06 16.30
C GLU A 394 6.58 -5.59 15.16
N GLN A 395 6.93 -6.75 14.62
CA GLN A 395 6.22 -7.41 13.53
C GLN A 395 5.60 -8.74 13.99
N LEU A 396 4.48 -9.10 13.36
CA LEU A 396 3.85 -10.39 13.58
C LEU A 396 4.68 -11.51 12.92
N ILE A 397 4.95 -12.57 13.67
CA ILE A 397 5.58 -13.78 13.13
C ILE A 397 4.48 -14.65 12.49
N THR A 398 4.58 -14.84 11.18
CA THR A 398 3.63 -15.58 10.33
C THR A 398 4.16 -16.96 9.96
N ALA A 399 3.26 -17.84 9.52
CA ALA A 399 3.61 -19.20 9.09
C ALA A 399 3.68 -19.29 7.56
N HIS A 400 4.80 -19.78 7.03
CA HIS A 400 5.06 -19.85 5.59
C HIS A 400 5.25 -21.28 5.09
N GLY A 401 4.73 -21.54 3.89
CA GLY A 401 4.87 -22.82 3.18
C GLY A 401 4.09 -24.00 3.80
N PRO A 402 4.15 -25.19 3.18
CA PRO A 402 3.45 -26.39 3.66
C PRO A 402 3.93 -26.86 5.03
N GLU A 403 5.20 -26.58 5.36
CA GLU A 403 5.84 -26.90 6.64
C GLU A 403 5.51 -25.89 7.76
N LYS A 404 4.78 -24.81 7.46
CA LYS A 404 4.40 -23.74 8.42
C LYS A 404 5.60 -23.16 9.18
N LYS A 405 6.69 -22.89 8.47
CA LYS A 405 7.90 -22.29 9.06
C LYS A 405 7.61 -20.86 9.54
N ALA A 406 8.17 -20.49 10.69
CA ALA A 406 8.04 -19.14 11.22
C ALA A 406 8.81 -18.15 10.34
N GLY A 407 8.20 -17.00 10.01
CA GLY A 407 8.81 -15.95 9.24
C GLY A 407 8.13 -14.61 9.48
N VAL A 408 8.56 -13.60 8.74
CA VAL A 408 7.98 -12.26 8.77
C VAL A 408 7.74 -11.78 7.34
N GLU A 409 6.60 -11.16 7.10
CA GLU A 409 6.28 -10.50 5.84
C GLU A 409 6.88 -9.09 5.81
N LEU A 410 7.53 -8.76 4.70
CA LEU A 410 8.30 -7.54 4.53
C LEU A 410 7.86 -6.80 3.27
N ARG A 411 7.95 -5.46 3.33
CA ARG A 411 7.79 -4.63 2.14
C ARG A 411 9.11 -4.59 1.37
N ARG A 412 9.02 -4.47 0.04
CA ARG A 412 10.21 -4.24 -0.81
C ARG A 412 10.83 -2.88 -0.50
N GLY A 413 12.15 -2.82 -0.53
CA GLY A 413 12.93 -1.62 -0.25
C GLY A 413 14.06 -1.87 0.73
N GLU A 414 14.49 -0.81 1.41
CA GLU A 414 15.46 -0.89 2.50
C GLU A 414 14.85 -1.63 3.69
N VAL A 415 15.65 -2.48 4.32
CA VAL A 415 15.24 -3.25 5.50
C VAL A 415 16.28 -3.07 6.61
N HIS A 416 15.80 -2.71 7.80
CA HIS A 416 16.53 -2.78 9.06
C HIS A 416 15.77 -3.69 10.02
N LEU A 417 16.13 -4.97 10.06
CA LEU A 417 15.44 -5.99 10.83
C LEU A 417 16.30 -6.46 11.99
N VAL A 418 15.73 -6.51 13.19
CA VAL A 418 16.32 -7.17 14.36
C VAL A 418 15.42 -8.30 14.81
N ALA A 419 15.99 -9.51 14.92
CA ALA A 419 15.29 -10.69 15.35
C ALA A 419 15.98 -11.36 16.53
N GLU A 420 15.20 -11.85 17.48
CA GLU A 420 15.67 -12.63 18.63
C GLU A 420 15.09 -14.04 18.53
N SER A 421 15.97 -15.02 18.63
CA SER A 421 15.66 -16.42 18.38
C SER A 421 16.31 -17.34 19.41
N ARG A 422 15.73 -18.53 19.53
CA ARG A 422 16.26 -19.62 20.35
C ARG A 422 16.75 -20.75 19.47
N CYS A 423 17.99 -21.17 19.65
CA CYS A 423 18.56 -22.31 18.92
C CYS A 423 18.92 -23.43 19.92
N GLU A 424 18.15 -24.52 19.87
CA GLU A 424 18.46 -25.75 20.59
C GLU A 424 19.11 -26.72 19.59
N ALA A 425 20.36 -26.45 19.26
CA ALA A 425 21.15 -27.28 18.36
C ALA A 425 21.93 -28.36 19.13
N GLU A 426 22.25 -29.46 18.45
CA GLU A 426 23.18 -30.45 18.96
C GLU A 426 24.55 -29.81 19.21
N ARG A 427 25.22 -30.21 20.31
CA ARG A 427 26.51 -29.64 20.69
C ARG A 427 27.51 -29.76 19.54
N GLY A 428 28.04 -28.63 19.10
CA GLY A 428 29.14 -28.57 18.13
C GLY A 428 28.74 -28.27 16.68
N THR A 429 27.45 -28.17 16.35
CA THR A 429 26.99 -27.72 15.02
C THR A 429 26.04 -26.54 15.15
N LEU A 430 26.35 -25.46 14.43
CA LEU A 430 25.53 -24.24 14.44
C LEU A 430 25.14 -23.86 13.02
N PRO A 431 23.86 -23.49 12.78
CA PRO A 431 23.46 -22.98 11.49
C PRO A 431 24.10 -21.60 11.27
N THR A 432 24.92 -21.50 10.24
CA THR A 432 25.64 -20.26 9.87
C THR A 432 24.66 -19.11 9.62
N VAL A 433 23.65 -19.32 8.77
CA VAL A 433 22.63 -18.31 8.41
C VAL A 433 21.29 -18.57 9.09
N GLY A 434 20.77 -19.80 9.08
CA GLY A 434 19.48 -20.15 9.72
C GLY A 434 18.23 -19.60 9.02
N TRP A 435 18.31 -18.44 8.39
CA TRP A 435 17.28 -17.92 7.50
C TRP A 435 17.25 -18.68 6.17
N ASN A 436 16.07 -18.81 5.59
CA ASN A 436 15.84 -19.39 4.27
C ASN A 436 16.06 -18.32 3.18
N HIS A 437 17.24 -17.72 3.19
CA HIS A 437 17.64 -16.64 2.29
C HIS A 437 19.17 -16.59 2.19
N ASP A 438 19.70 -16.19 1.04
CA ASP A 438 21.14 -16.02 0.83
C ASP A 438 21.59 -14.60 1.26
N PHE A 439 22.76 -14.48 1.86
CA PHE A 439 23.29 -13.19 2.33
C PHE A 439 24.61 -12.87 1.64
N GLN A 440 24.86 -11.58 1.38
CA GLN A 440 26.11 -11.14 0.75
C GLN A 440 27.30 -11.25 1.69
N SER A 441 27.08 -10.95 2.97
CA SER A 441 28.07 -11.10 4.01
C SER A 441 27.42 -11.56 5.31
N LEU A 442 28.20 -12.30 6.09
CA LEU A 442 27.86 -12.74 7.43
C LEU A 442 29.01 -12.36 8.37
N SER A 443 28.68 -11.70 9.45
CA SER A 443 29.60 -11.45 10.57
C SER A 443 28.92 -11.80 11.89
N GLY A 444 29.70 -12.09 12.91
CA GLY A 444 29.09 -12.32 14.21
C GLY A 444 30.03 -12.48 15.39
N ILE A 445 29.43 -12.50 16.56
CA ILE A 445 30.11 -12.57 17.86
C ILE A 445 29.54 -13.76 18.64
N LEU A 446 30.41 -14.68 19.04
CA LEU A 446 30.06 -15.78 19.93
C LEU A 446 30.45 -15.42 21.37
N ASN A 447 29.45 -15.16 22.19
CA ASN A 447 29.60 -14.92 23.62
C ASN A 447 29.56 -16.25 24.37
N LEU A 448 30.66 -16.56 25.06
CA LEU A 448 30.79 -17.75 25.89
C LEU A 448 30.60 -17.38 27.36
N PRO A 449 29.84 -18.16 28.14
CA PRO A 449 29.75 -17.95 29.57
C PRO A 449 31.10 -18.33 30.24
N PRO A 450 31.36 -17.81 31.46
CA PRO A 450 32.56 -18.16 32.22
C PRO A 450 32.78 -19.68 32.33
N GLY A 451 34.03 -20.12 32.20
CA GLY A 451 34.43 -21.53 32.17
C GLY A 451 34.37 -22.19 30.79
N TRP A 452 33.86 -21.50 29.77
CA TRP A 452 33.82 -22.01 28.41
C TRP A 452 34.91 -21.38 27.55
N ARG A 453 35.56 -22.21 26.73
CA ARG A 453 36.56 -21.74 25.77
C ARG A 453 36.33 -22.36 24.41
N LEU A 454 36.51 -21.54 23.39
CA LEU A 454 36.39 -21.98 22.01
C LEU A 454 37.64 -22.77 21.63
N PHE A 455 37.50 -24.09 21.46
CA PHE A 455 38.61 -24.93 21.05
C PHE A 455 38.97 -24.71 19.57
N TRP A 456 37.97 -24.84 18.69
CA TRP A 456 38.09 -24.74 17.25
C TRP A 456 36.74 -24.38 16.62
N VAL A 457 36.77 -23.75 15.44
CA VAL A 457 35.59 -23.50 14.60
C VAL A 457 35.93 -23.85 13.16
N GLY A 458 35.03 -24.55 12.48
CA GLY A 458 35.13 -24.84 11.05
C GLY A 458 34.08 -24.09 10.23
N GLY A 459 34.35 -23.87 8.95
CA GLY A 459 33.40 -23.27 8.00
C GLY A 459 33.30 -21.75 8.07
N VAL A 460 34.28 -21.08 8.68
CA VAL A 460 34.37 -19.62 8.78
C VAL A 460 35.72 -19.16 8.25
N ASP A 461 35.76 -18.03 7.53
CA ASP A 461 36.97 -17.51 6.90
C ASP A 461 38.00 -16.98 7.91
N VAL A 462 37.54 -16.30 8.96
CA VAL A 462 38.40 -15.69 9.99
C VAL A 462 37.77 -15.86 11.37
N VAL A 463 38.49 -16.52 12.28
CA VAL A 463 38.06 -16.70 13.68
C VAL A 463 39.18 -16.27 14.64
N PRO A 464 39.12 -15.04 15.18
CA PRO A 464 40.10 -14.62 16.17
C PRO A 464 39.82 -15.30 17.52
N GLY A 465 40.88 -15.76 18.19
CA GLY A 465 40.82 -16.10 19.63
C GLY A 465 40.43 -17.54 19.99
N SER A 466 40.26 -18.44 19.02
CA SER A 466 40.13 -19.88 19.32
C SER A 466 41.41 -20.42 20.02
N TRP A 467 41.30 -21.51 20.76
CA TRP A 467 42.44 -22.16 21.39
C TRP A 467 43.44 -22.69 20.36
N PHE A 468 42.94 -23.11 19.20
CA PHE A 468 43.78 -23.61 18.12
C PHE A 468 44.49 -22.47 17.36
N ASP A 469 43.79 -21.40 17.01
CA ASP A 469 44.33 -20.32 16.15
C ASP A 469 45.27 -19.36 16.88
N ARG A 470 45.31 -19.39 18.21
CA ARG A 470 46.25 -18.57 19.01
C ARG A 470 47.69 -19.08 18.98
N TRP A 471 47.93 -20.31 18.53
CA TRP A 471 49.26 -20.89 18.46
C TRP A 471 50.07 -20.25 17.34
N THR A 472 51.18 -19.61 17.68
CA THR A 472 52.16 -19.17 16.67
C THR A 472 53.20 -20.25 16.39
N LEU A 473 53.91 -20.12 15.26
CA LEU A 473 55.03 -21.01 14.94
C LEU A 473 56.11 -20.97 16.04
N LEU A 474 56.33 -19.80 16.65
CA LEU A 474 57.28 -19.62 17.74
C LEU A 474 56.84 -20.39 18.99
N ASP A 475 55.55 -20.34 19.32
CA ASP A 475 55.00 -21.02 20.50
C ASP A 475 55.15 -22.53 20.40
N LEU A 476 54.77 -23.08 19.23
CA LEU A 476 54.96 -24.49 18.93
C LEU A 476 56.44 -24.87 19.03
N PHE A 477 57.33 -24.08 18.43
CA PHE A 477 58.76 -24.31 18.49
C PHE A 477 59.30 -24.32 19.93
N LEU A 478 58.90 -23.36 20.76
CA LEU A 478 59.33 -23.28 22.16
C LEU A 478 58.83 -24.48 22.96
N VAL A 479 57.56 -24.86 22.82
CA VAL A 479 56.99 -26.05 23.47
C VAL A 479 57.74 -27.32 23.07
N PHE A 480 58.05 -27.48 21.77
CA PHE A 480 58.83 -28.63 21.29
C PHE A 480 60.27 -28.64 21.82
N VAL A 481 60.97 -27.50 21.80
CA VAL A 481 62.35 -27.39 22.29
C VAL A 481 62.42 -27.70 23.79
N ILE A 482 61.51 -27.14 24.59
CA ILE A 482 61.44 -27.39 26.02
C ILE A 482 61.19 -28.89 26.28
N SER A 483 60.23 -29.49 25.59
CA SER A 483 59.88 -30.91 25.74
C SER A 483 61.02 -31.84 25.30
N LEU A 484 61.73 -31.51 24.22
CA LEU A 484 62.88 -32.25 23.74
C LEU A 484 64.08 -32.10 24.69
N ALA A 485 64.30 -30.91 25.24
CA ALA A 485 65.33 -30.66 26.25
C ALA A 485 65.06 -31.48 27.51
N VAL A 486 63.82 -31.54 28.00
CA VAL A 486 63.43 -32.41 29.12
C VAL A 486 63.66 -33.88 28.79
N THR A 487 63.34 -34.31 27.56
CA THR A 487 63.59 -35.68 27.08
C THR A 487 65.07 -36.05 27.14
N LYS A 488 65.94 -35.17 26.64
CA LYS A 488 67.40 -35.38 26.59
C LYS A 488 68.04 -35.28 27.98
N LEU A 489 67.51 -34.41 28.84
CA LEU A 489 68.05 -34.21 30.17
C LEU A 489 67.62 -35.34 31.12
N TRP A 490 66.37 -35.79 31.11
CA TRP A 490 65.92 -36.83 32.02
C TRP A 490 65.55 -38.14 31.31
N ASN A 491 64.36 -38.21 30.71
CA ASN A 491 63.89 -39.37 29.95
C ASN A 491 62.68 -39.02 29.07
N ARG A 492 62.32 -39.92 28.13
CA ARG A 492 61.20 -39.74 27.19
C ARG A 492 59.84 -39.55 27.87
N ARG A 493 59.58 -40.21 29.00
CA ARG A 493 58.28 -40.11 29.70
C ARG A 493 58.04 -38.69 30.23
N LEU A 494 59.06 -38.09 30.85
CA LEU A 494 59.01 -36.72 31.34
C LEU A 494 58.95 -35.70 30.19
N GLY A 495 59.56 -36.02 29.06
CA GLY A 495 59.44 -35.24 27.82
C GLY A 495 58.00 -35.14 27.31
N PHE A 496 57.30 -36.28 27.20
CA PHE A 496 55.89 -36.30 26.81
C PHE A 496 54.99 -35.62 27.85
N LEU A 497 55.29 -35.78 29.14
CA LEU A 497 54.58 -35.08 30.21
C LEU A 497 54.76 -33.55 30.11
N ALA A 498 55.97 -33.08 29.82
CA ALA A 498 56.24 -31.66 29.57
C ALA A 498 55.51 -31.15 28.32
N LEU A 499 55.47 -31.94 27.25
CA LEU A 499 54.73 -31.61 26.02
C LEU A 499 53.24 -31.42 26.29
N GLY A 500 52.62 -32.37 27.00
CA GLY A 500 51.20 -32.27 27.36
C GLY A 500 50.92 -31.12 28.33
N ALA A 501 51.74 -30.96 29.37
CA ALA A 501 51.55 -29.91 30.36
C ALA A 501 51.70 -28.52 29.74
N LEU A 502 52.79 -28.28 28.99
CA LEU A 502 53.01 -27.01 28.32
C LEU A 502 51.97 -26.79 27.23
N GLY A 503 51.65 -27.81 26.43
CA GLY A 503 50.57 -27.73 25.44
C GLY A 503 49.26 -27.20 26.04
N LEU A 504 48.88 -27.63 27.23
CA LEU A 504 47.65 -27.16 27.87
C LEU A 504 47.78 -25.77 28.51
N ILE A 505 48.91 -25.46 29.16
CA ILE A 505 49.05 -24.22 29.96
C ILE A 505 49.68 -23.05 29.22
N TYR A 506 50.26 -23.26 28.02
CA TYR A 506 51.13 -22.28 27.37
C TYR A 506 50.42 -20.96 27.06
N HIS A 507 49.13 -20.96 26.75
CA HIS A 507 48.37 -19.73 26.51
C HIS A 507 47.54 -19.27 27.70
N GLU A 508 47.72 -19.87 28.87
CA GLU A 508 47.03 -19.44 30.08
C GLU A 508 47.66 -18.17 30.68
N PRO A 509 46.84 -17.24 31.20
CA PRO A 509 47.35 -16.09 31.93
C PRO A 509 48.17 -16.57 33.13
N ASP A 510 49.27 -15.87 33.40
CA ASP A 510 50.17 -16.11 34.54
C ASP A 510 50.88 -17.48 34.55
N ALA A 511 50.83 -18.25 33.44
CA ALA A 511 51.58 -19.49 33.32
C ALA A 511 53.11 -19.23 33.37
N PRO A 512 53.90 -20.02 34.14
CA PRO A 512 55.34 -19.77 34.34
C PRO A 512 56.21 -20.22 33.15
N GLN A 513 55.84 -19.83 31.92
CA GLN A 513 56.44 -20.31 30.66
C GLN A 513 57.94 -20.03 30.58
N GLN A 514 58.36 -18.79 30.83
CA GLN A 514 59.76 -18.36 30.71
C GLN A 514 60.66 -19.03 31.75
N VAL A 515 60.12 -19.33 32.93
CA VAL A 515 60.88 -19.94 34.03
C VAL A 515 61.39 -21.33 33.65
N TRP A 516 60.61 -22.09 32.85
CA TRP A 516 61.03 -23.40 32.35
C TRP A 516 62.28 -23.31 31.47
N LEU A 517 62.39 -22.31 30.59
CA LEU A 517 63.57 -22.10 29.75
C LEU A 517 64.81 -21.78 30.59
N HIS A 518 64.68 -20.87 31.56
CA HIS A 518 65.77 -20.51 32.46
C HIS A 518 66.26 -21.71 33.29
N LEU A 519 65.32 -22.52 33.80
CA LEU A 519 65.63 -23.70 34.57
C LEU A 519 66.35 -24.76 33.72
N LEU A 520 65.87 -25.01 32.50
CA LEU A 520 66.48 -25.98 31.59
C LEU A 520 67.86 -25.53 31.13
N ALA A 521 68.05 -24.25 30.80
CA ALA A 521 69.36 -23.69 30.46
C ALA A 521 70.36 -23.86 31.62
N ALA A 522 69.96 -23.56 32.85
CA ALA A 522 70.80 -23.73 34.03
C ALA A 522 71.17 -25.21 34.27
N VAL A 523 70.21 -26.12 34.15
CA VAL A 523 70.46 -27.57 34.31
C VAL A 523 71.36 -28.12 33.20
N ALA A 524 71.14 -27.72 31.95
CA ALA A 524 71.97 -28.14 30.82
C ALA A 524 73.42 -27.68 31.00
N LEU A 525 73.63 -26.42 31.39
CA LEU A 525 74.96 -25.84 31.60
C LEU A 525 75.71 -26.51 32.76
N LEU A 526 75.01 -26.84 33.86
CA LEU A 526 75.60 -27.54 35.01
C LEU A 526 76.08 -28.97 34.69
N ARG A 527 75.61 -29.59 33.61
CA ARG A 527 76.07 -30.93 33.19
C ARG A 527 77.41 -30.90 32.45
N VAL A 528 77.78 -29.75 31.90
CA VAL A 528 78.99 -29.60 31.06
C VAL A 528 80.08 -28.81 31.80
N LEU A 529 79.71 -27.97 32.77
CA LEU A 529 80.66 -27.14 33.51
C LEU A 529 81.56 -27.95 34.47
N PRO A 530 82.89 -27.75 34.44
CA PRO A 530 83.80 -28.32 35.43
C PRO A 530 83.61 -27.66 36.82
N GLU A 531 84.18 -28.28 37.86
CA GLU A 531 84.13 -27.74 39.22
C GLU A 531 84.87 -26.40 39.32
N GLY A 532 84.19 -25.38 39.86
CA GLY A 532 84.74 -24.02 39.94
C GLY A 532 83.71 -22.96 40.36
N ARG A 533 84.14 -21.69 40.36
CA ARG A 533 83.31 -20.54 40.75
C ARG A 533 82.10 -20.34 39.83
N ILE A 534 82.26 -20.56 38.52
CA ILE A 534 81.18 -20.45 37.52
C ILE A 534 80.10 -21.50 37.79
N ARG A 535 80.47 -22.75 38.08
CA ARG A 535 79.51 -23.81 38.43
C ARG A 535 78.72 -23.48 39.70
N ARG A 536 79.35 -22.84 40.71
CA ARG A 536 78.64 -22.35 41.90
C ARG A 536 77.63 -21.25 41.57
N LEU A 537 78.00 -20.28 40.72
CA LEU A 537 77.10 -19.21 40.29
C LEU A 537 75.89 -19.75 39.52
N VAL A 538 76.10 -20.65 38.55
CA VAL A 538 75.01 -21.28 37.80
C VAL A 538 74.15 -22.17 38.71
N SER A 539 74.74 -22.80 39.72
CA SER A 539 73.99 -23.57 40.73
C SER A 539 73.08 -22.67 41.58
N LEU A 540 73.57 -21.51 42.01
CA LEU A 540 72.76 -20.50 42.71
C LEU A 540 71.63 -19.98 41.80
N TYR A 541 71.93 -19.69 40.54
CA TYR A 541 70.93 -19.28 39.54
C TYR A 541 69.86 -20.36 39.33
N ARG A 542 70.24 -21.63 39.24
CA ARG A 542 69.28 -22.75 39.17
C ARG A 542 68.35 -22.74 40.38
N TRP A 543 68.87 -22.58 41.60
CA TRP A 543 68.04 -22.50 42.80
C TRP A 543 67.12 -21.27 42.78
N GLY A 544 67.60 -20.12 42.30
CA GLY A 544 66.77 -18.95 42.06
C GLY A 544 65.63 -19.22 41.06
N ALA A 545 65.91 -19.91 39.95
CA ALA A 545 64.89 -20.31 38.97
C ALA A 545 63.89 -21.31 39.54
N VAL A 546 64.32 -22.25 40.41
CA VAL A 546 63.41 -23.17 41.14
C VAL A 546 62.50 -22.39 42.07
N VAL A 547 63.03 -21.45 42.87
CA VAL A 547 62.21 -20.59 43.75
C VAL A 547 61.24 -19.77 42.92
N GLY A 548 61.69 -19.15 41.83
CA GLY A 548 60.84 -18.42 40.89
C GLY A 548 59.71 -19.31 40.35
N LEU A 549 60.02 -20.54 39.94
CA LEU A 549 59.01 -21.48 39.45
C LEU A 549 57.95 -21.75 40.51
N VAL A 550 58.33 -21.97 41.76
CA VAL A 550 57.38 -22.20 42.86
C VAL A 550 56.53 -20.96 43.13
N VAL A 551 57.13 -19.77 43.15
CA VAL A 551 56.44 -18.50 43.39
C VAL A 551 55.39 -18.20 42.33
N PHE A 552 55.65 -18.53 41.06
CA PHE A 552 54.66 -18.34 39.98
C PHE A 552 53.70 -19.52 39.84
N ALA A 553 54.15 -20.76 40.01
CA ALA A 553 53.33 -21.95 39.81
C ALA A 553 52.26 -22.12 40.90
N ILE A 554 52.54 -21.81 42.17
CA ILE A 554 51.55 -22.00 43.24
C ILE A 554 50.31 -21.11 43.03
N PRO A 555 50.44 -19.77 42.86
CA PRO A 555 49.30 -18.91 42.58
C PRO A 555 48.56 -19.32 41.30
N PHE A 556 49.29 -19.64 40.24
CA PHE A 556 48.73 -20.14 38.99
C PHE A 556 47.87 -21.40 39.21
N MET A 557 48.39 -22.42 39.91
CA MET A 557 47.64 -23.63 40.21
C MET A 557 46.39 -23.35 41.06
N VAL A 558 46.50 -22.50 42.08
CA VAL A 558 45.35 -22.11 42.92
C VAL A 558 44.29 -21.40 42.08
N GLN A 559 44.69 -20.53 41.17
CA GLN A 559 43.78 -19.83 40.26
C GLN A 559 43.09 -20.79 39.29
N GLN A 560 43.84 -21.71 38.67
CA GLN A 560 43.28 -22.71 37.75
C GLN A 560 42.30 -23.66 38.47
N VAL A 561 42.62 -24.11 39.69
CA VAL A 561 41.69 -24.91 40.50
C VAL A 561 40.45 -24.10 40.90
N ARG A 562 40.64 -22.83 41.29
CA ARG A 562 39.52 -21.95 41.67
C ARG A 562 38.58 -21.71 40.50
N VAL A 563 39.09 -21.39 39.32
CA VAL A 563 38.27 -21.19 38.10
C VAL A 563 37.65 -22.51 37.65
N GLY A 564 38.34 -23.64 37.79
CA GLY A 564 37.79 -24.96 37.47
C GLY A 564 36.60 -25.37 38.37
N ILE A 565 36.61 -25.00 39.66
CA ILE A 565 35.51 -25.28 40.60
C ILE A 565 34.43 -24.19 40.55
N TYR A 566 34.84 -22.93 40.38
CA TYR A 566 33.98 -21.75 40.36
C TYR A 566 34.21 -20.93 39.08
N PRO A 567 33.67 -21.38 37.94
CA PRO A 567 33.85 -20.71 36.65
C PRO A 567 33.44 -19.24 36.66
N GLN A 568 32.43 -18.87 37.46
CA GLN A 568 31.97 -17.49 37.61
C GLN A 568 33.01 -16.50 38.15
N LEU A 569 34.14 -16.99 38.66
CA LEU A 569 35.27 -16.18 39.11
C LEU A 569 36.32 -15.93 38.01
N GLU A 570 36.11 -16.43 36.79
CA GLU A 570 36.95 -16.09 35.64
C GLU A 570 36.85 -14.59 35.37
N ASN A 571 37.98 -13.89 35.46
CA ASN A 571 38.05 -12.48 35.11
C ASN A 571 37.82 -12.37 33.60
N VAL A 572 36.72 -11.72 33.20
CA VAL A 572 36.47 -11.32 31.81
C VAL A 572 37.45 -10.20 31.49
N TYR A 573 38.69 -10.56 31.16
CA TYR A 573 39.62 -9.62 30.59
C TYR A 573 39.10 -9.29 29.19
N GLU A 574 38.59 -8.07 29.00
CA GLU A 574 38.51 -7.45 27.69
C GLU A 574 39.91 -7.53 27.08
N SER A 575 40.11 -8.43 26.13
CA SER A 575 41.25 -8.32 25.24
C SER A 575 41.09 -6.99 24.52
N PRO A 576 42.04 -6.04 24.63
CA PRO A 576 41.96 -4.82 23.85
C PRO A 576 42.17 -5.22 22.39
N GLY A 577 41.06 -5.45 21.70
CA GLY A 577 41.04 -5.45 20.25
C GLY A 577 41.66 -4.13 19.81
N ARG A 578 42.64 -4.19 18.90
CA ARG A 578 43.04 -3.01 18.13
C ARG A 578 41.80 -2.51 17.39
N GLY A 579 41.12 -1.53 17.98
CA GLY A 579 39.93 -0.88 17.46
C GLY A 579 39.99 0.60 17.80
N VAL A 580 40.29 1.38 16.77
CA VAL A 580 39.78 2.73 16.49
C VAL A 580 39.04 3.44 17.64
N GLY A 581 39.66 4.52 18.14
CA GLY A 581 39.01 5.78 18.53
C GLY A 581 38.03 5.79 19.73
N PRO A 582 38.27 6.62 20.76
CA PRO A 582 37.32 6.78 21.85
C PRO A 582 36.16 7.71 21.43
N TYR A 583 34.93 7.27 21.68
CA TYR A 583 33.80 8.16 21.92
C TYR A 583 33.34 7.96 23.37
N TRP A 584 32.83 9.05 23.95
CA TRP A 584 32.34 9.24 25.33
C TRP A 584 33.36 9.73 26.37
N ALA A 585 33.74 11.00 26.24
CA ALA A 585 33.28 12.06 27.14
C ALA A 585 32.89 13.29 26.31
#